data_AF-A0A853IFK0-F1
#
_entry.id   AF-A0A853IFK0-F1
#
_cell.length_a   1.000
_cell.length_b   1.000
_cell.length_c   1.000
_cell.angle_alpha   90.00
_cell.angle_beta   90.00
_cell.angle_gamma   90.00
#
_symmetry.space_group_name_H-M   'P 1'
#
loop_
_entity.id
_entity.type
_entity.pdbx_description
1 polymer ?
#
loop_
_entity_poly.entity_id
_entity_poly.type
_entity_poly.pdbx_seq_one_letter_code
_entity_poly.pdbx_strand_id
1 'polypeptide(L)'
;MKRLPTPAEVKVNCLIFIAVLCAMCGIVYYGKNPSPPESVEQQYLNLGSYEQSKEKFKDLLLNSEDPEQVDSAYNEFVDDVQSNFALMEGVKSGKEKLFYSILRTFIEETAQKNIQLNDVMIAVQSPRILDYSILKREGEFEFQIGVVSDYIKKATENNEYTFNAIVNLQEKLKALGEDSQIYKNSVSAISETFAKQKPVLELLGQAQIDYGNHLLGILENLKNNKKVWLYENDMLVINDDGVLTKHNQLFNFLEEDE
;
A
#
# COMPACT_ATOMS: atom_id res chain seq x y z
N MET A 1 -6.94 22.12 9.43
CA MET A 1 -6.30 21.26 8.42
C MET A 1 -5.70 20.05 9.12
N LYS A 2 -6.41 18.92 9.10
CA LYS A 2 -5.91 17.57 9.36
C LYS A 2 -6.68 16.66 8.41
N ARG A 3 -6.12 15.55 7.94
CA ARG A 3 -4.84 15.36 7.24
C ARG A 3 -5.29 14.46 6.07
N LEU A 4 -4.78 14.72 4.87
CA LEU A 4 -4.85 13.74 3.76
C LEU A 4 -4.55 12.36 4.34
N PRO A 5 -5.20 11.25 3.92
CA PRO A 5 -4.83 9.91 4.39
C PRO A 5 -3.32 9.82 4.33
N THR A 6 -2.76 9.61 5.51
CA THR A 6 -1.33 9.78 5.70
C THR A 6 -0.64 8.77 4.78
N PRO A 7 0.55 9.08 4.26
CA PRO A 7 1.35 8.08 3.56
C PRO A 7 1.59 6.81 4.39
N ALA A 8 1.37 6.85 5.71
CA ALA A 8 1.25 5.68 6.58
C ALA A 8 -0.08 4.90 6.39
N GLU A 9 -1.23 5.54 6.35
CA GLU A 9 -2.55 4.91 6.12
C GLU A 9 -2.73 4.36 4.70
N VAL A 10 -2.00 4.92 3.72
CA VAL A 10 -2.02 4.49 2.31
C VAL A 10 -1.14 3.24 2.07
N LYS A 11 -0.28 2.86 3.03
CA LYS A 11 0.58 1.68 2.93
C LYS A 11 -0.13 0.37 3.28
N VAL A 12 -1.36 0.25 2.79
CA VAL A 12 -2.26 -0.92 2.85
C VAL A 12 -1.52 -2.22 2.55
N ASN A 13 -0.62 -2.21 1.58
CA ASN A 13 0.05 -3.41 1.10
C ASN A 13 1.23 -3.89 1.93
N CYS A 14 1.70 -3.09 2.90
CA CYS A 14 2.75 -3.54 3.83
C CYS A 14 2.32 -4.77 4.62
N LEU A 15 1.02 -4.95 4.83
CA LEU A 15 0.47 -6.11 5.51
C LEU A 15 0.72 -7.42 4.73
N ILE A 16 0.61 -7.44 3.39
CA ILE A 16 0.92 -8.65 2.59
C ILE A 16 2.40 -9.01 2.69
N PHE A 17 3.31 -8.03 2.70
CA PHE A 17 4.74 -8.29 2.95
C PHE A 17 4.94 -8.86 4.34
N ILE A 18 4.31 -8.26 5.37
CA ILE A 18 4.32 -8.78 6.74
C ILE A 18 3.75 -10.20 6.78
N ALA A 19 2.72 -10.53 5.99
CA ALA A 19 2.13 -11.87 5.94
C ALA A 19 3.08 -12.91 5.35
N VAL A 20 3.74 -12.57 4.24
CA VAL A 20 4.78 -13.42 3.63
C VAL A 20 5.96 -13.60 4.59
N LEU A 21 6.36 -12.56 5.31
CA LEU A 21 7.49 -12.59 6.25
C LEU A 21 7.16 -13.32 7.55
N CYS A 22 5.98 -13.11 8.12
CA CYS A 22 5.48 -13.90 9.25
C CYS A 22 5.39 -15.38 8.87
N ALA A 23 4.98 -15.70 7.65
CA ALA A 23 4.98 -17.07 7.15
C ALA A 23 6.41 -17.63 7.06
N MET A 24 7.40 -16.87 6.58
CA MET A 24 8.80 -17.32 6.54
C MET A 24 9.41 -17.58 7.91
N CYS A 25 9.19 -16.69 8.88
CA CYS A 25 9.64 -16.92 10.26
C CYS A 25 9.01 -18.21 10.81
N GLY A 26 7.76 -18.53 10.46
CA GLY A 26 7.10 -19.79 10.82
C GLY A 26 7.65 -21.03 10.10
N ILE A 27 7.94 -20.93 8.81
CA ILE A 27 8.34 -22.07 7.95
C ILE A 27 9.82 -22.44 8.14
N VAL A 28 10.68 -21.44 8.39
CA VAL A 28 12.12 -21.64 8.62
C VAL A 28 12.43 -22.01 10.08
N TYR A 29 11.64 -21.56 11.07
CA TYR A 29 11.91 -21.83 12.49
C TYR A 29 11.01 -22.88 13.17
N TYR A 30 9.75 -23.02 12.78
CA TYR A 30 8.76 -23.79 13.55
C TYR A 30 8.20 -24.99 12.80
N GLY A 31 9.08 -25.77 12.15
CA GLY A 31 8.81 -27.18 11.93
C GLY A 31 8.64 -27.93 13.26
N LYS A 32 7.52 -27.70 13.98
CA LYS A 32 7.08 -28.34 15.22
C LYS A 32 8.12 -28.59 16.33
N ASN A 33 9.27 -27.90 16.36
CA ASN A 33 10.28 -28.11 17.42
C ASN A 33 10.84 -26.77 17.95
N PRO A 34 10.61 -26.45 19.25
CA PRO A 34 10.93 -25.15 19.82
C PRO A 34 12.32 -25.10 20.47
N SER A 35 13.40 -25.44 19.75
CA SER A 35 14.78 -25.19 20.20
C SER A 35 15.76 -25.21 19.03
N PRO A 36 16.61 -24.18 18.84
CA PRO A 36 17.65 -24.21 17.82
C PRO A 36 18.89 -24.94 18.37
N PRO A 37 19.46 -25.94 17.67
CA PRO A 37 20.88 -25.85 17.41
C PRO A 37 21.07 -24.64 16.49
N GLU A 38 22.07 -23.77 16.74
CA GLU A 38 22.42 -22.65 15.85
C GLU A 38 22.37 -23.12 14.39
N SER A 39 21.26 -22.84 13.71
CA SER A 39 21.04 -23.42 12.40
C SER A 39 21.79 -22.56 11.40
N VAL A 40 22.27 -23.18 10.34
CA VAL A 40 22.92 -22.51 9.21
C VAL A 40 22.07 -21.33 8.70
N GLU A 41 20.74 -21.39 8.83
CA GLU A 41 19.84 -20.28 8.51
C GLU A 41 19.98 -19.05 9.43
N GLN A 42 20.27 -19.21 10.72
CA GLN A 42 20.58 -18.09 11.64
C GLN A 42 21.90 -17.39 11.31
N GLN A 43 22.88 -18.12 10.74
CA GLN A 43 24.16 -17.54 10.31
C GLN A 43 24.07 -16.75 9.00
N TYR A 44 23.13 -17.11 8.11
CA TYR A 44 22.98 -16.44 6.82
C TYR A 44 21.94 -15.33 6.86
N LEU A 45 20.83 -15.47 7.58
CA LEU A 45 19.84 -14.39 7.64
C LEU A 45 20.34 -13.26 8.54
N ASN A 46 20.35 -12.02 8.04
CA ASN A 46 20.59 -10.84 8.87
C ASN A 46 19.29 -10.49 9.63
N LEU A 47 18.88 -11.40 10.51
CA LEU A 47 17.64 -11.30 11.29
C LEU A 47 17.65 -10.07 12.20
N GLY A 48 18.83 -9.65 12.64
CA GLY A 48 18.99 -8.40 13.37
C GLY A 48 18.56 -7.19 12.53
N SER A 49 19.03 -7.09 11.28
CA SER A 49 18.62 -6.02 10.36
C SER A 49 17.13 -6.09 10.02
N TYR A 50 16.62 -7.27 9.67
CA TYR A 50 15.20 -7.45 9.34
C TYR A 50 14.27 -7.10 10.51
N GLU A 51 14.52 -7.61 11.71
CA GLU A 51 13.69 -7.29 12.87
C GLU A 51 13.79 -5.80 13.22
N GLN A 52 14.97 -5.18 13.07
CA GLN A 52 15.14 -3.74 13.26
C GLN A 52 14.38 -2.92 12.22
N SER A 53 14.50 -3.22 10.92
CA SER A 53 13.81 -2.47 9.86
C SER A 53 12.30 -2.68 9.91
N LYS A 54 11.82 -3.89 10.27
CA LYS A 54 10.40 -4.17 10.51
C LYS A 54 9.84 -3.35 11.67
N GLU A 55 10.49 -3.38 12.83
CA GLU A 55 10.01 -2.65 14.00
C GLU A 55 10.14 -1.14 13.82
N LYS A 56 11.21 -0.65 13.18
CA LYS A 56 11.35 0.75 12.76
C LYS A 56 10.22 1.18 11.83
N PHE A 57 9.91 0.36 10.82
CA PHE A 57 8.82 0.67 9.90
C PHE A 57 7.46 0.69 10.64
N LYS A 58 7.17 -0.29 11.50
CA LYS A 58 5.95 -0.30 12.31
C LYS A 58 5.85 0.92 13.24
N ASP A 59 6.93 1.27 13.91
CA ASP A 59 6.99 2.41 14.82
C ASP A 59 6.71 3.71 14.07
N LEU A 60 7.41 3.94 12.96
CA LEU A 60 7.19 5.14 12.13
C LEU A 60 5.81 5.15 11.49
N LEU A 61 5.27 4.00 11.10
CA LEU A 61 3.90 3.89 10.58
C LEU A 61 2.86 4.37 11.60
N LEU A 62 3.07 4.05 12.88
CA LEU A 62 2.13 4.39 13.96
C LEU A 62 2.35 5.79 14.52
N ASN A 63 3.59 6.27 14.53
CA ASN A 63 4.01 7.43 15.32
C ASN A 63 4.55 8.61 14.49
N SER A 64 4.85 8.44 13.20
CA SER A 64 5.42 9.51 12.37
C SER A 64 4.37 10.35 11.65
N GLU A 65 4.50 11.67 11.77
CA GLU A 65 3.78 12.62 10.93
C GLU A 65 4.51 12.93 9.61
N ASP A 66 5.76 12.49 9.47
CA ASP A 66 6.60 12.73 8.30
C ASP A 66 6.51 11.58 7.28
N PRO A 67 5.87 11.80 6.12
CA PRO A 67 5.79 10.83 5.04
C PRO A 67 7.13 10.30 4.55
N GLU A 68 8.14 11.16 4.44
CA GLU A 68 9.43 10.79 3.85
C GLU A 68 10.17 9.79 4.75
N GLN A 69 10.03 9.92 6.07
CA GLN A 69 10.56 8.96 7.04
C GLN A 69 9.86 7.61 6.94
N VAL A 70 8.54 7.62 6.77
CA VAL A 70 7.74 6.39 6.60
C VAL A 70 8.08 5.72 5.25
N ASP A 71 8.34 6.49 4.20
CA ASP A 71 8.82 6.03 2.88
C ASP A 71 10.22 5.42 2.95
N SER A 72 11.16 6.13 3.58
CA SER A 72 12.51 5.63 3.76
C SER A 72 12.52 4.31 4.56
N ALA A 73 11.75 4.22 5.65
CA ALA A 73 11.69 3.00 6.46
C ALA A 73 11.00 1.84 5.74
N TYR A 74 10.00 2.13 4.91
CA TYR A 74 9.38 1.13 4.04
C TYR A 74 10.38 0.56 3.02
N ASN A 75 11.11 1.44 2.32
CA ASN A 75 12.09 1.01 1.33
C ASN A 75 13.23 0.20 1.97
N GLU A 76 13.75 0.64 3.12
CA GLU A 76 14.74 -0.10 3.90
C GLU A 76 14.25 -1.50 4.29
N PHE A 77 12.99 -1.61 4.75
CA PHE A 77 12.39 -2.90 5.06
C PHE A 77 12.26 -3.80 3.82
N VAL A 78 11.82 -3.27 2.68
CA VAL A 78 11.72 -4.04 1.42
C VAL A 78 13.09 -4.51 0.95
N ASP A 79 14.09 -3.64 0.99
CA ASP A 79 15.47 -3.93 0.58
C ASP A 79 16.10 -5.03 1.45
N ASP A 80 15.89 -4.97 2.77
CA ASP A 80 16.33 -5.99 3.72
C ASP A 80 15.71 -7.35 3.41
N VAL A 81 14.42 -7.38 3.08
CA VAL A 81 13.71 -8.61 2.75
C VAL A 81 14.20 -9.20 1.42
N GLN A 82 14.32 -8.37 0.38
CA GLN A 82 14.84 -8.80 -0.91
C GLN A 82 16.28 -9.34 -0.79
N SER A 83 17.11 -8.66 -0.01
CA SER A 83 18.50 -9.06 0.24
C SER A 83 18.58 -10.41 0.95
N ASN A 84 17.76 -10.62 1.98
CA ASN A 84 17.68 -11.91 2.67
C ASN A 84 17.24 -13.03 1.74
N PHE A 85 16.25 -12.80 0.88
CA PHE A 85 15.84 -13.80 -0.12
C PHE A 85 16.89 -14.09 -1.18
N ALA A 86 17.55 -13.06 -1.71
CA ALA A 86 18.63 -13.23 -2.67
C ALA A 86 19.78 -14.06 -2.07
N LEU A 87 20.11 -13.81 -0.80
CA LEU A 87 21.11 -14.59 -0.08
C LEU A 87 20.68 -16.05 0.09
N MET A 88 19.45 -16.29 0.54
CA MET A 88 18.92 -17.64 0.70
C MET A 88 18.82 -18.39 -0.63
N GLU A 89 18.42 -17.73 -1.72
CA GLU A 89 18.46 -18.27 -3.07
C GLU A 89 19.90 -18.65 -3.51
N GLY A 90 20.90 -17.89 -3.07
CA GLY A 90 22.31 -18.12 -3.36
C GLY A 90 22.92 -19.32 -2.62
N VAL A 91 22.53 -19.54 -1.35
CA VAL A 91 23.11 -20.60 -0.49
C VAL A 91 22.32 -21.91 -0.48
N LYS A 92 21.02 -21.86 -0.81
CA LYS A 92 20.17 -23.06 -0.84
C LYS A 92 20.22 -23.77 -2.20
N SER A 93 19.69 -24.99 -2.24
CA SER A 93 19.64 -25.81 -3.46
C SER A 93 18.28 -26.47 -3.66
N GLY A 94 18.04 -27.04 -4.85
CA GLY A 94 16.81 -27.76 -5.16
C GLY A 94 15.54 -26.93 -4.94
N LYS A 95 14.54 -27.51 -4.25
CA LYS A 95 13.24 -26.88 -4.00
C LYS A 95 13.32 -25.67 -3.08
N GLU A 96 14.27 -25.64 -2.16
CA GLU A 96 14.46 -24.48 -1.27
C GLU A 96 14.93 -23.26 -2.07
N LYS A 97 15.89 -23.44 -2.98
CA LYS A 97 16.31 -22.36 -3.89
C LYS A 97 15.13 -21.84 -4.73
N LEU A 98 14.35 -22.75 -5.31
CA LEU A 98 13.18 -22.38 -6.10
C LEU A 98 12.14 -21.61 -5.27
N PHE A 99 11.92 -22.01 -4.02
CA PHE A 99 11.03 -21.32 -3.09
C PHE A 99 11.45 -19.87 -2.86
N TYR A 100 12.73 -19.63 -2.52
CA TYR A 100 13.23 -18.27 -2.31
C TYR A 100 13.19 -17.42 -3.58
N SER A 101 13.44 -18.03 -4.75
CA SER A 101 13.31 -17.36 -6.06
C SER A 101 11.86 -16.90 -6.31
N ILE A 102 10.87 -17.77 -6.06
CA ILE A 102 9.43 -17.43 -6.17
C ILE A 102 9.06 -16.27 -5.25
N LEU A 103 9.51 -16.30 -3.99
CA LEU A 103 9.20 -15.26 -3.02
C LEU A 103 9.85 -13.92 -3.38
N ARG A 104 11.10 -13.93 -3.86
CA ARG A 104 11.79 -12.73 -4.32
C ARG A 104 11.02 -12.05 -5.45
N THR A 105 10.66 -12.80 -6.49
CA THR A 105 9.87 -12.26 -7.61
C THR A 105 8.50 -11.74 -7.15
N PHE A 106 7.83 -12.44 -6.24
CA PHE A 106 6.56 -11.96 -5.68
C PHE A 106 6.70 -10.63 -4.93
N ILE A 107 7.78 -10.46 -4.17
CA ILE A 107 8.06 -9.21 -3.47
C ILE A 107 8.41 -8.08 -4.44
N GLU A 108 9.23 -8.34 -5.45
CA GLU A 108 9.56 -7.39 -6.51
C GLU A 108 8.28 -6.88 -7.21
N GLU A 109 7.37 -7.78 -7.60
CA GLU A 109 6.09 -7.42 -8.23
C GLU A 109 5.21 -6.57 -7.29
N THR A 110 5.12 -6.96 -6.02
CA THR A 110 4.30 -6.24 -5.03
C THR A 110 4.87 -4.86 -4.74
N ALA A 111 6.21 -4.72 -4.68
CA ALA A 111 6.88 -3.44 -4.46
C ALA A 111 6.64 -2.49 -5.63
N GLN A 112 6.70 -3.00 -6.87
CA GLN A 112 6.36 -2.21 -8.06
C GLN A 112 4.92 -1.69 -8.04
N LYS A 113 3.96 -2.49 -7.59
CA LYS A 113 2.55 -2.06 -7.45
C LYS A 113 2.39 -0.94 -6.41
N ASN A 114 3.17 -0.97 -5.35
CA ASN A 114 3.17 0.09 -4.34
C ASN A 114 3.81 1.37 -4.86
N ILE A 115 4.93 1.28 -5.56
CA ILE A 115 5.58 2.45 -6.17
C ILE A 115 4.60 3.15 -7.12
N GLN A 116 3.92 2.39 -7.98
CA GLN A 116 2.91 2.94 -8.91
C GLN A 116 1.77 3.67 -8.19
N LEU A 117 1.30 3.15 -7.06
CA LEU A 117 0.27 3.82 -6.25
C LEU A 117 0.83 5.07 -5.54
N ASN A 118 2.06 4.99 -5.04
CA ASN A 118 2.72 6.11 -4.36
C ASN A 118 2.92 7.31 -5.30
N ASP A 119 3.37 7.06 -6.54
CA ASP A 119 3.62 8.11 -7.52
C ASP A 119 2.35 8.93 -7.83
N VAL A 120 1.21 8.24 -8.04
CA VAL A 120 -0.06 8.93 -8.28
C VAL A 120 -0.66 9.57 -7.02
N MET A 121 -0.36 9.02 -5.84
CA MET A 121 -0.73 9.64 -4.57
C MET A 121 0.03 10.97 -4.38
N ILE A 122 1.34 11.00 -4.63
CA ILE A 122 2.12 12.24 -4.58
C ILE A 122 1.54 13.28 -5.55
N ALA A 123 1.14 12.85 -6.74
CA ALA A 123 0.51 13.74 -7.71
C ALA A 123 -0.83 14.31 -7.21
N VAL A 124 -1.68 13.48 -6.59
CA VAL A 124 -2.98 13.93 -6.07
C VAL A 124 -2.87 14.79 -4.80
N GLN A 125 -1.79 14.62 -4.03
CA GLN A 125 -1.48 15.41 -2.83
C GLN A 125 -0.73 16.71 -3.15
N SER A 126 -0.41 16.97 -4.42
CA SER A 126 0.24 18.21 -4.84
C SER A 126 -0.60 19.43 -4.43
N PRO A 127 0.02 20.52 -3.94
CA PRO A 127 -0.70 21.76 -3.59
C PRO A 127 -1.52 22.37 -4.73
N ARG A 128 -1.24 21.97 -5.98
CA ARG A 128 -2.01 22.37 -7.15
C ARG A 128 -3.42 21.78 -7.16
N ILE A 129 -3.60 20.58 -6.62
CA ILE A 129 -4.90 19.90 -6.58
C ILE A 129 -5.82 20.63 -5.61
N LEU A 130 -7.03 20.96 -6.08
CA LEU A 130 -7.99 21.82 -5.38
C LEU A 130 -7.48 23.25 -5.08
N ASP A 131 -6.46 23.73 -5.81
CA ASP A 131 -6.12 25.16 -5.80
C ASP A 131 -7.20 25.97 -6.53
N TYR A 132 -8.18 26.45 -5.75
CA TYR A 132 -9.32 27.23 -6.24
C TYR A 132 -8.91 28.51 -6.98
N SER A 133 -7.72 29.06 -6.70
CA SER A 133 -7.22 30.28 -7.34
C SER A 133 -6.89 30.10 -8.82
N ILE A 134 -6.62 28.85 -9.24
CA ILE A 134 -6.22 28.52 -10.61
C ILE A 134 -7.26 27.69 -11.36
N LEU A 135 -8.23 27.06 -10.69
CA LEU A 135 -9.20 26.14 -11.30
C LEU A 135 -9.96 26.72 -12.51
N LYS A 136 -10.23 28.03 -12.54
CA LYS A 136 -10.91 28.67 -13.68
C LYS A 136 -10.00 28.96 -14.87
N ARG A 137 -8.69 28.78 -14.75
CA ARG A 137 -7.77 28.88 -15.90
C ARG A 137 -8.11 27.81 -16.92
N GLU A 138 -7.84 28.11 -18.18
CA GLU A 138 -8.11 27.20 -19.29
C GLU A 138 -7.36 25.87 -19.08
N GLY A 139 -8.08 24.75 -19.19
CA GLY A 139 -7.52 23.39 -19.06
C GLY A 139 -7.23 22.91 -17.64
N GLU A 140 -7.35 23.77 -16.61
CA GLU A 140 -6.96 23.37 -15.24
C GLU A 140 -7.87 22.29 -14.66
N PHE A 141 -9.19 22.41 -14.88
CA PHE A 141 -10.13 21.37 -14.47
C PHE A 141 -9.83 20.03 -15.12
N GLU A 142 -9.56 20.02 -16.43
CA GLU A 142 -9.24 18.81 -17.18
C GLU A 142 -7.94 18.16 -16.69
N PHE A 143 -6.92 18.98 -16.39
CA PHE A 143 -5.67 18.52 -15.80
C PHE A 143 -5.89 17.85 -14.44
N GLN A 144 -6.54 18.54 -13.49
CA GLN A 144 -6.72 18.02 -12.14
C GLN A 144 -7.63 16.78 -12.12
N ILE A 145 -8.71 16.78 -12.93
CA ILE A 145 -9.56 15.60 -13.10
C ILE A 145 -8.75 14.42 -13.66
N GLY A 146 -7.84 14.66 -14.60
CA GLY A 146 -6.95 13.64 -15.13
C GLY A 146 -6.04 13.03 -14.06
N VAL A 147 -5.42 13.87 -13.21
CA VAL A 147 -4.59 13.41 -12.08
C VAL A 147 -5.40 12.55 -11.11
N VAL A 148 -6.56 13.03 -10.68
CA VAL A 148 -7.44 12.30 -9.74
C VAL A 148 -7.95 10.99 -10.35
N SER A 149 -8.29 10.99 -11.64
CA SER A 149 -8.75 9.79 -12.34
C SER A 149 -7.66 8.71 -12.44
N ASP A 150 -6.41 9.10 -12.67
CA ASP A 150 -5.29 8.14 -12.69
C ASP A 150 -5.02 7.57 -11.28
N TYR A 151 -5.14 8.41 -10.24
CA TYR A 151 -5.07 7.94 -8.85
C TYR A 151 -6.17 6.91 -8.54
N ILE A 152 -7.44 7.20 -8.84
CA ILE A 152 -8.55 6.24 -8.64
C ILE A 152 -8.25 4.91 -9.34
N LYS A 153 -7.85 4.98 -10.61
CA LYS A 153 -7.52 3.80 -11.41
C LYS A 153 -6.42 2.96 -10.75
N LYS A 154 -5.33 3.58 -10.33
CA LYS A 154 -4.21 2.88 -9.68
C LYS A 154 -4.55 2.36 -8.30
N ALA A 155 -5.35 3.07 -7.52
CA ALA A 155 -5.88 2.58 -6.26
C ALA A 155 -6.74 1.32 -6.47
N THR A 156 -7.63 1.32 -7.48
CA THR A 156 -8.41 0.14 -7.85
C THR A 156 -7.54 -1.03 -8.31
N GLU A 157 -6.62 -0.81 -9.26
CA GLU A 157 -5.70 -1.84 -9.77
C GLU A 157 -4.84 -2.45 -8.64
N ASN A 158 -4.40 -1.62 -7.70
CA ASN A 158 -3.59 -2.03 -6.56
C ASN A 158 -4.44 -2.85 -5.57
N ASN A 159 -5.66 -2.40 -5.24
CA ASN A 159 -6.58 -3.12 -4.37
C ASN A 159 -6.94 -4.51 -4.91
N GLU A 160 -7.25 -4.59 -6.22
CA GLU A 160 -7.50 -5.85 -6.91
C GLU A 160 -6.27 -6.77 -6.89
N TYR A 161 -5.07 -6.23 -7.11
CA TYR A 161 -3.83 -6.99 -6.99
C TYR A 161 -3.66 -7.57 -5.58
N THR A 162 -3.87 -6.76 -4.55
CA THR A 162 -3.76 -7.13 -3.13
C THR A 162 -4.68 -8.29 -2.76
N PHE A 163 -5.94 -8.30 -3.22
CA PHE A 163 -6.84 -9.43 -2.96
C PHE A 163 -6.48 -10.70 -3.70
N ASN A 164 -5.86 -10.58 -4.87
CA ASN A 164 -5.44 -11.72 -5.67
C ASN A 164 -4.00 -12.18 -5.36
N ALA A 165 -3.22 -11.39 -4.63
CA ALA A 165 -1.79 -11.61 -4.41
C ALA A 165 -1.51 -12.98 -3.79
N ILE A 166 -2.33 -13.41 -2.83
CA ILE A 166 -2.15 -14.70 -2.16
C ILE A 166 -2.49 -15.87 -3.06
N VAL A 167 -3.58 -15.77 -3.83
CA VAL A 167 -3.94 -16.80 -4.82
C VAL A 167 -2.84 -16.93 -5.88
N ASN A 168 -2.33 -15.79 -6.36
CA ASN A 168 -1.21 -15.75 -7.30
C ASN A 168 0.06 -16.37 -6.71
N LEU A 169 0.37 -16.08 -5.44
CA LEU A 169 1.52 -16.67 -4.75
C LEU A 169 1.36 -18.18 -4.57
N GLN A 170 0.17 -18.65 -4.17
CA GLN A 170 -0.12 -20.08 -4.04
C GLN A 170 0.07 -20.81 -5.38
N GLU A 171 -0.41 -20.22 -6.48
CA GLU A 171 -0.22 -20.78 -7.83
C GLU A 171 1.27 -20.89 -8.18
N LYS A 172 2.05 -19.83 -7.93
CA LYS A 172 3.51 -19.86 -8.15
C LYS A 172 4.19 -20.94 -7.31
N LEU A 173 3.77 -21.13 -6.06
CA LEU A 173 4.32 -22.13 -5.14
C LEU A 173 4.04 -23.57 -5.60
N LYS A 174 3.05 -23.83 -6.44
CA LYS A 174 2.79 -25.19 -6.99
C LYS A 174 3.98 -25.77 -7.74
N ALA A 175 4.87 -24.93 -8.26
CA ALA A 175 6.12 -25.36 -8.89
C ALA A 175 7.05 -26.17 -7.94
N LEU A 176 6.86 -26.06 -6.62
CA LEU A 176 7.56 -26.87 -5.62
C LEU A 176 7.02 -28.31 -5.54
N GLY A 177 5.90 -28.59 -6.19
CA GLY A 177 5.09 -29.80 -6.07
C GLY A 177 4.15 -29.70 -4.87
N GLU A 178 2.86 -29.86 -5.12
CA GLU A 178 1.79 -29.71 -4.12
C GLU A 178 1.94 -30.67 -2.92
N ASP A 179 2.60 -31.81 -3.13
CA ASP A 179 2.88 -32.75 -2.06
C ASP A 179 4.06 -32.38 -1.16
N SER A 180 4.88 -31.42 -1.57
CA SER A 180 6.06 -31.01 -0.81
C SER A 180 5.68 -30.35 0.51
N GLN A 181 6.45 -30.65 1.56
CA GLN A 181 6.25 -30.05 2.87
C GLN A 181 6.42 -28.51 2.83
N ILE A 182 7.35 -28.02 2.00
CA ILE A 182 7.58 -26.58 1.78
C ILE A 182 6.30 -25.94 1.25
N TYR A 183 5.68 -26.51 0.19
CA TYR A 183 4.42 -26.00 -0.34
C TYR A 183 3.31 -26.00 0.72
N LYS A 184 3.05 -27.15 1.36
CA LYS A 184 1.95 -27.31 2.33
C LYS A 184 2.07 -26.34 3.50
N ASN A 185 3.28 -26.20 4.07
CA ASN A 185 3.53 -25.27 5.17
C ASN A 185 3.38 -23.82 4.71
N SER A 186 3.89 -23.48 3.52
CA SER A 186 3.84 -22.12 2.99
C SER A 186 2.43 -21.66 2.72
N VAL A 187 1.66 -22.46 1.99
CA VAL A 187 0.27 -22.15 1.65
C VAL A 187 -0.56 -21.98 2.92
N SER A 188 -0.41 -22.88 3.90
CA SER A 188 -1.14 -22.78 5.17
C SER A 188 -0.81 -21.50 5.94
N ALA A 189 0.48 -21.18 6.10
CA ALA A 189 0.91 -20.02 6.88
C ALA A 189 0.51 -18.69 6.21
N ILE A 190 0.62 -18.61 4.88
CA ILE A 190 0.24 -17.43 4.10
C ILE A 190 -1.29 -17.23 4.17
N SER A 191 -2.07 -18.30 3.98
CA SER A 191 -3.54 -18.23 4.06
C SER A 191 -4.06 -17.79 5.42
N GLU A 192 -3.51 -18.35 6.51
CA GLU A 192 -3.90 -17.96 7.86
C GLU A 192 -3.59 -16.49 8.14
N THR A 193 -2.39 -16.04 7.76
CA THR A 193 -1.97 -14.66 8.01
C THR A 193 -2.79 -13.67 7.18
N PHE A 194 -3.01 -13.97 5.90
CA PHE A 194 -3.84 -13.13 5.03
C PHE A 194 -5.28 -13.06 5.52
N ALA A 195 -5.88 -14.17 5.96
CA ALA A 195 -7.24 -14.16 6.48
C ALA A 195 -7.41 -13.21 7.68
N LYS A 196 -6.39 -13.08 8.54
CA LYS A 196 -6.37 -12.13 9.67
C LYS A 196 -6.28 -10.68 9.22
N GLN A 197 -5.54 -10.40 8.15
CA GLN A 197 -5.30 -9.04 7.67
C GLN A 197 -6.35 -8.56 6.65
N LYS A 198 -7.01 -9.49 5.94
CA LYS A 198 -7.93 -9.20 4.85
C LYS A 198 -9.00 -8.15 5.19
N PRO A 199 -9.68 -8.20 6.35
CA PRO A 199 -10.70 -7.19 6.67
C PRO A 199 -10.13 -5.76 6.74
N VAL A 200 -8.91 -5.61 7.26
CA VAL A 200 -8.22 -4.31 7.34
C VAL A 200 -7.79 -3.86 5.94
N LEU A 201 -7.26 -4.79 5.13
CA LEU A 201 -6.90 -4.53 3.73
C LEU A 201 -8.10 -4.06 2.89
N GLU A 202 -9.27 -4.66 3.07
CA GLU A 202 -10.53 -4.28 2.42
C GLU A 202 -10.94 -2.84 2.75
N LEU A 203 -10.94 -2.49 4.03
CA LEU A 203 -11.31 -1.15 4.48
C LEU A 203 -10.34 -0.10 3.92
N LEU A 204 -9.04 -0.33 4.05
CA LEU A 204 -8.03 0.63 3.63
C LEU A 204 -7.98 0.79 2.10
N GLY A 205 -8.07 -0.31 1.36
CA GLY A 205 -8.10 -0.29 -0.10
C GLY A 205 -9.33 0.45 -0.64
N GLN A 206 -10.48 0.27 0.01
CA GLN A 206 -11.70 1.02 -0.33
C GLN A 206 -11.56 2.52 0.01
N ALA A 207 -10.97 2.86 1.16
CA ALA A 207 -10.76 4.25 1.56
C ALA A 207 -9.93 5.04 0.54
N GLN A 208 -8.92 4.42 -0.09
CA GLN A 208 -8.14 5.05 -1.16
C GLN A 208 -9.01 5.39 -2.39
N ILE A 209 -9.85 4.45 -2.80
CA ILE A 209 -10.76 4.62 -3.94
C ILE A 209 -11.78 5.72 -3.63
N ASP A 210 -12.37 5.69 -2.44
CA ASP A 210 -13.37 6.66 -2.00
C ASP A 210 -12.78 8.07 -1.90
N TYR A 211 -11.57 8.22 -1.35
CA TYR A 211 -10.85 9.49 -1.32
C TYR A 211 -10.71 10.09 -2.73
N GLY A 212 -10.28 9.30 -3.71
CA GLY A 212 -10.18 9.73 -5.09
C GLY A 212 -11.54 10.13 -5.69
N ASN A 213 -12.59 9.34 -5.44
CA ASN A 213 -13.94 9.63 -5.91
C ASN A 213 -14.50 10.93 -5.32
N HIS A 214 -14.22 11.24 -4.05
CA HIS A 214 -14.65 12.49 -3.43
C HIS A 214 -13.94 13.70 -4.04
N LEU A 215 -12.62 13.63 -4.24
CA LEU A 215 -11.88 14.68 -4.96
C LEU A 215 -12.44 14.92 -6.36
N LEU A 216 -12.70 13.84 -7.11
CA LEU A 216 -13.29 13.92 -8.44
C LEU A 216 -14.66 14.59 -8.38
N GLY A 217 -15.49 14.19 -7.42
CA GLY A 217 -16.80 14.79 -7.17
C GLY A 217 -16.72 16.30 -6.89
N ILE A 218 -15.75 16.75 -6.10
CA ILE A 218 -15.53 18.18 -5.83
C ILE A 218 -15.18 18.91 -7.14
N LEU A 219 -14.19 18.40 -7.89
CA LEU A 219 -13.74 19.00 -9.14
C LEU A 219 -14.87 19.08 -10.17
N GLU A 220 -15.64 18.01 -10.33
CA GLU A 220 -16.79 17.98 -11.24
C GLU A 220 -17.92 18.92 -10.79
N ASN A 221 -18.20 18.97 -9.48
CA ASN A 221 -19.20 19.88 -8.94
C ASN A 221 -18.83 21.34 -9.24
N LEU A 222 -17.58 21.72 -9.00
CA LEU A 222 -17.10 23.08 -9.30
C LEU A 222 -17.03 23.35 -10.81
N LYS A 223 -16.61 22.37 -11.62
CA LYS A 223 -16.56 22.50 -13.09
C LYS A 223 -17.94 22.75 -13.70
N ASN A 224 -18.95 22.01 -13.25
CA ASN A 224 -20.32 22.13 -13.77
C ASN A 224 -21.01 23.42 -13.31
N ASN A 225 -20.54 24.00 -12.21
CA ASN A 225 -21.15 25.16 -11.55
C ASN A 225 -20.25 26.41 -11.57
N LYS A 226 -19.35 26.56 -12.55
CA LYS A 226 -18.36 27.67 -12.67
C LYS A 226 -18.92 29.08 -12.49
N LYS A 227 -20.20 29.30 -12.78
CA LYS A 227 -20.86 30.62 -12.71
C LYS A 227 -21.32 31.00 -11.30
N VAL A 228 -21.47 30.04 -10.40
CA VAL A 228 -22.05 30.25 -9.07
C VAL A 228 -21.03 30.14 -7.95
N TRP A 229 -19.74 30.05 -8.27
CA TRP A 229 -18.68 30.16 -7.27
C TRP A 229 -17.55 31.04 -7.76
N LEU A 230 -16.76 31.57 -6.85
CA LEU A 230 -15.57 32.37 -7.10
C LEU A 230 -14.56 32.16 -5.97
N TYR A 231 -13.30 32.52 -6.23
CA TYR A 231 -12.25 32.49 -5.23
C TYR A 231 -11.78 33.92 -4.98
N GLU A 232 -12.03 34.43 -3.77
CA GLU A 232 -11.68 35.79 -3.36
C GLU A 232 -11.30 35.83 -1.88
N ASN A 233 -10.38 36.72 -1.50
CA ASN A 233 -9.89 36.85 -0.12
C ASN A 233 -9.43 35.50 0.49
N ASP A 234 -8.73 34.70 -0.33
CA ASP A 234 -8.24 33.37 0.01
C ASP A 234 -9.34 32.34 0.38
N MET A 235 -10.60 32.61 -0.02
CA MET A 235 -11.75 31.76 0.29
C MET A 235 -12.54 31.39 -0.97
N LEU A 236 -13.02 30.15 -0.99
CA LEU A 236 -14.02 29.69 -1.95
C LEU A 236 -15.40 30.19 -1.52
N VAL A 237 -16.04 31.00 -2.36
CA VAL A 237 -17.39 31.52 -2.15
C VAL A 237 -18.33 30.85 -3.15
N ILE A 238 -19.33 30.11 -2.67
CA ILE A 238 -20.37 29.45 -3.48
C ILE A 238 -21.70 30.16 -3.22
N ASN A 239 -22.25 30.79 -4.25
CA ASN A 239 -23.46 31.63 -4.22
C ASN A 239 -24.76 30.86 -4.47
N ASP A 240 -24.70 29.54 -4.54
CA ASP A 240 -25.85 28.65 -4.73
C ASP A 240 -25.89 27.61 -3.61
N ASP A 241 -27.00 27.58 -2.86
CA ASP A 241 -27.17 26.72 -1.68
C ASP A 241 -27.11 25.22 -2.03
N GLY A 242 -27.61 24.84 -3.20
CA GLY A 242 -27.60 23.46 -3.66
C GLY A 242 -26.19 22.98 -3.98
N VAL A 243 -25.42 23.82 -4.70
CA VAL A 243 -24.01 23.56 -5.01
C VAL A 243 -23.16 23.57 -3.75
N LEU A 244 -23.40 24.49 -2.81
CA LEU A 244 -22.70 24.56 -1.54
C LEU A 244 -22.98 23.32 -0.68
N THR A 245 -24.24 22.92 -0.57
CA THR A 245 -24.63 21.71 0.18
C THR A 245 -23.93 20.48 -0.38
N LYS A 246 -23.95 20.29 -1.71
CA LYS A 246 -23.26 19.18 -2.36
C LYS A 246 -21.74 19.24 -2.18
N HIS A 247 -21.15 20.44 -2.28
CA HIS A 247 -19.72 20.64 -2.06
C HIS A 247 -19.33 20.27 -0.63
N ASN A 248 -20.05 20.76 0.37
CA ASN A 248 -19.81 20.45 1.77
C ASN A 248 -20.01 18.96 2.06
N GLN A 249 -21.01 18.29 1.47
CA GLN A 249 -21.15 16.84 1.61
C GLN A 249 -19.90 16.10 1.12
N LEU A 250 -19.43 16.43 -0.10
CA LEU A 250 -18.23 15.81 -0.67
C LEU A 250 -16.96 16.16 0.12
N PHE A 251 -16.90 17.35 0.71
CA PHE A 251 -15.78 17.81 1.50
C PHE A 251 -15.78 17.21 2.91
N ASN A 252 -16.94 17.08 3.55
CA ASN A 252 -17.08 16.46 4.87
C ASN A 252 -16.67 14.98 4.85
N PHE A 253 -16.86 14.27 3.74
CA PHE A 253 -16.30 12.91 3.58
C PHE A 253 -14.75 12.88 3.55
N LEU A 254 -14.10 14.01 3.32
CA LEU A 254 -12.65 14.17 3.49
C LEU A 254 -12.28 14.61 4.91
N GLU A 255 -13.25 15.00 5.74
CA GLU A 255 -13.05 15.53 7.11
C GLU A 255 -13.57 14.62 8.23
N GLU A 256 -14.50 13.68 7.96
CA GLU A 256 -15.11 12.82 8.98
C GLU A 256 -14.24 11.59 9.30
N ASP A 257 -13.39 11.73 10.32
CA ASP A 257 -12.92 10.66 11.23
C ASP A 257 -12.30 11.29 12.52
N GLU A 258 -13.15 11.96 13.33
CA GLU A 258 -12.86 12.24 14.75
C GLU A 258 -13.32 11.09 15.66
#